data_AF-A0A6J7E795-F1
#
_entry.id   AF-A0A6J7E795-F1
#
_cell.length_a   1.000
_cell.length_b   1.000
_cell.length_c   1.000
_cell.angle_alpha   90.00
_cell.angle_beta   90.00
_cell.angle_gamma   90.00
#
_symmetry.space_group_name_H-M   'P 1'
#
loop_
_entity.id
_entity.type
_entity.pdbx_description
1 polymer ?
#
loop_
_entity_poly.entity_id
_entity_poly.type
_entity_poly.pdbx_seq_one_letter_code
_entity_poly.pdbx_strand_id
1 'polypeptide(L)'
;MPHRAYSGEGALIPSRFGLRHEVESSLLGVVMSFAGMGTSAPYEVIDVDHPIFTNTKLKNGDKFGFNSLVSRCPGGASGHETDKRDSSTPANTRLHARGLNGEGAGAELVSLTTDSGGIVISVGSINWTASLPVDDQVALITKNALEFALGRL
;
A
#
# COMPACT_ATOMS: atom_id res chain seq x y z
N MET A 1 -3.06 4.89 33.66
CA MET A 1 -2.46 3.69 33.02
C MET A 1 -1.21 4.14 32.29
N PRO A 2 -0.02 3.59 32.57
CA PRO A 2 1.21 4.10 31.98
C PRO A 2 1.22 3.77 30.49
N HIS A 3 1.48 4.80 29.68
CA HIS A 3 1.80 4.71 28.26
C HIS A 3 2.90 3.66 28.08
N ARG A 4 2.56 2.50 27.51
CA ARG A 4 3.56 1.58 26.96
C ARG A 4 4.17 2.28 25.76
N ALA A 5 5.34 2.87 25.96
CA ALA A 5 6.23 3.25 24.88
C ALA A 5 6.53 1.99 24.07
N TYR A 6 6.11 2.01 22.81
CA TYR A 6 6.37 0.96 21.82
C TYR A 6 7.87 1.00 21.49
N SER A 7 8.63 0.10 22.10
CA SER A 7 10.05 -0.06 21.85
C SER A 7 10.29 -0.75 20.50
N GLY A 8 11.15 -0.13 19.68
CA GLY A 8 12.05 -0.69 18.66
C GLY A 8 11.58 -1.92 17.88
N GLU A 9 11.46 -1.75 16.56
CA GLU A 9 10.66 -2.56 15.62
C GLU A 9 9.17 -2.30 15.83
N GLY A 10 8.52 -1.59 14.90
CA GLY A 10 7.13 -1.15 15.02
C GLY A 10 6.18 -2.32 15.24
N ALA A 11 5.96 -2.67 16.51
CA ALA A 11 5.38 -3.93 16.93
C ALA A 11 4.11 -4.23 16.14
N LEU A 12 4.18 -5.26 15.31
CA LEU A 12 3.00 -5.90 14.74
C LEU A 12 2.20 -6.43 15.93
N ILE A 13 1.21 -5.66 16.39
CA ILE A 13 0.17 -6.25 17.21
C ILE A 13 -0.56 -7.19 16.26
N PRO A 14 -0.59 -8.50 16.54
CA PRO A 14 -1.23 -9.44 15.63
C PRO A 14 -2.67 -9.00 15.38
N SER A 15 -3.08 -8.97 14.11
CA SER A 15 -4.49 -8.70 13.79
C SER A 15 -5.38 -9.67 14.57
N ARG A 16 -6.53 -9.18 15.04
CA ARG A 16 -7.53 -10.04 15.70
C ARG A 16 -8.00 -11.15 14.77
N PHE A 17 -8.04 -10.90 13.46
CA PHE A 17 -8.37 -11.91 12.48
C PHE A 17 -7.24 -12.94 12.35
N GLY A 18 -5.99 -12.47 12.25
CA GLY A 18 -4.78 -13.31 12.28
C GLY A 18 -4.67 -14.21 13.51
N LEU A 19 -5.08 -13.74 14.69
CA LEU A 19 -5.08 -14.53 15.93
C LEU A 19 -6.15 -15.64 15.96
N ARG A 20 -7.19 -15.53 15.13
CA ARG A 20 -8.36 -16.40 15.20
C ARG A 20 -8.54 -17.29 13.98
N HIS A 21 -7.95 -16.91 12.85
CA HIS A 21 -8.15 -17.60 11.58
C HIS A 21 -6.88 -17.54 10.72
N GLU A 22 -6.61 -16.40 10.09
CA GLU A 22 -5.55 -16.23 9.10
C GLU A 22 -5.14 -14.76 9.03
N VAL A 23 -3.87 -14.45 8.78
CA VAL A 23 -3.38 -13.06 8.69
C VAL A 23 -3.81 -12.46 7.35
N GLU A 24 -4.24 -11.21 7.32
CA GLU A 24 -4.73 -10.54 6.11
C GLU A 24 -3.71 -10.54 4.96
N SER A 25 -2.42 -10.47 5.28
CA SER A 25 -1.33 -10.50 4.29
C SER A 25 -1.23 -11.80 3.52
N SER A 26 -1.74 -12.93 4.04
CA SER A 26 -1.77 -14.20 3.28
C SER A 26 -2.72 -14.12 2.08
N LEU A 27 -3.75 -13.27 2.16
CA LEU A 27 -4.78 -13.09 1.14
C LEU A 27 -4.58 -11.81 0.33
N LEU A 28 -4.30 -10.70 1.02
CA LEU A 28 -4.20 -9.35 0.43
C LEU A 28 -2.77 -8.95 0.09
N GLY A 29 -1.77 -9.77 0.44
CA GLY A 29 -0.35 -9.46 0.30
C GLY A 29 0.20 -8.54 1.39
N VAL A 30 -0.64 -7.71 2.04
CA VAL A 30 -0.22 -6.75 3.08
C VAL A 30 -1.12 -6.84 4.32
N VAL A 31 -0.58 -6.42 5.47
CA VAL A 31 -1.29 -6.31 6.75
C VAL A 31 -0.92 -5.00 7.44
N MET A 32 -1.86 -4.46 8.22
CA MET A 32 -1.67 -3.25 9.01
C MET A 32 -0.49 -3.36 9.96
N SER A 33 0.28 -2.28 10.07
CA SER A 33 1.29 -2.09 11.11
C SER A 33 1.10 -0.75 11.82
N PHE A 34 1.47 -0.69 13.09
CA PHE A 34 1.43 0.57 13.85
C PHE A 34 2.49 1.58 13.43
N ALA A 35 3.56 1.14 12.75
CA ALA A 35 4.69 2.00 12.35
C ALA A 35 4.25 3.20 11.50
N GLY A 36 3.22 3.05 10.66
CA GLY A 36 2.70 4.15 9.85
C GLY A 36 1.33 4.67 10.26
N MET A 37 0.82 4.29 11.44
CA MET A 37 -0.43 4.84 11.97
C MET A 37 -0.26 6.35 12.22
N GLY A 38 -1.19 7.15 11.70
CA GLY A 38 -1.17 8.61 11.86
C GLY A 38 -0.08 9.33 11.05
N THR A 39 0.58 8.64 10.13
CA THR A 39 1.56 9.24 9.19
C THR A 39 0.94 9.44 7.81
N SER A 40 1.50 10.31 6.99
CA SER A 40 1.05 10.54 5.61
C SER A 40 2.20 11.03 4.74
N ALA A 41 2.33 10.50 3.52
CA ALA A 41 3.40 10.79 2.57
C ALA A 41 2.98 10.40 1.13
N PRO A 42 3.71 10.86 0.09
CA PRO A 42 3.63 10.27 -1.24
C PRO A 42 4.25 8.86 -1.27
N TYR A 43 3.98 8.13 -2.35
CA TYR A 43 4.66 6.88 -2.69
C TYR A 43 5.91 7.15 -3.54
N GLU A 44 6.88 6.26 -3.47
CA GLU A 44 8.01 6.12 -4.38
C GLU A 44 7.90 4.81 -5.16
N VAL A 45 8.11 4.86 -6.47
CA VAL A 45 8.03 3.69 -7.37
C VAL A 45 9.27 2.80 -7.20
N ILE A 46 9.03 1.49 -7.12
CA ILE A 46 10.06 0.46 -6.92
C ILE A 46 10.15 -0.48 -8.14
N ASP A 47 9.01 -0.92 -8.66
CA ASP A 47 8.91 -1.79 -9.84
C ASP A 47 7.91 -1.19 -10.83
N VAL A 48 8.41 -0.35 -11.74
CA VAL A 48 7.60 0.33 -12.76
C VAL A 48 7.15 -0.59 -13.90
N ASP A 49 7.72 -1.79 -14.03
CA ASP A 49 7.45 -2.67 -15.17
C ASP A 49 6.06 -3.33 -15.10
N HIS A 50 5.36 -3.19 -13.97
CA HIS A 50 4.00 -3.70 -13.84
C HIS A 50 2.99 -2.89 -14.68
N PRO A 51 2.01 -3.54 -15.37
CA PRO A 51 1.04 -2.86 -16.24
C PRO A 51 0.23 -1.72 -15.59
N ILE A 52 0.14 -1.68 -14.26
CA ILE A 52 -0.52 -0.58 -13.53
C ILE A 52 0.15 0.79 -13.77
N PHE A 53 1.42 0.81 -14.18
CA PHE A 53 2.14 2.04 -14.50
C PHE A 53 2.04 2.46 -15.97
N THR A 54 1.26 1.75 -16.79
CA THR A 54 1.07 2.08 -18.21
C THR A 54 0.65 3.55 -18.39
N ASN A 55 1.32 4.27 -19.28
CA ASN A 55 1.08 5.70 -19.57
C ASN A 55 1.27 6.69 -18.41
N THR A 56 1.75 6.26 -17.24
CA THR A 56 2.05 7.18 -16.11
C THR A 56 3.26 8.06 -16.36
N LYS A 57 4.18 7.61 -17.24
CA LYS A 57 5.52 8.17 -17.47
C LYS A 57 6.45 8.15 -16.25
N LEU A 58 6.01 7.51 -15.15
CA LEU A 58 6.82 7.30 -13.96
C LEU A 58 7.98 6.34 -14.28
N LYS A 59 9.00 6.40 -13.44
CA LYS A 59 10.18 5.52 -13.43
C LYS A 59 10.45 5.06 -12.00
N ASN A 60 11.25 4.01 -11.83
CA ASN A 60 11.75 3.64 -10.51
C ASN A 60 12.44 4.84 -9.83
N GLY A 61 12.06 5.12 -8.58
CA GLY A 61 12.50 6.29 -7.81
C GLY A 61 11.63 7.55 -7.98
N ASP A 62 10.73 7.60 -8.97
CA ASP A 62 9.78 8.71 -9.08
C ASP A 62 8.73 8.63 -7.97
N LYS A 63 8.21 9.80 -7.60
CA LYS A 63 7.25 9.95 -6.51
C LYS A 63 5.88 10.36 -7.05
N PHE A 64 4.82 9.87 -6.42
CA PHE A 64 3.45 10.19 -6.79
C PHE A 64 2.49 10.15 -5.57
N GLY A 65 1.26 10.62 -5.73
CA GLY A 65 0.30 10.65 -4.62
C GLY A 65 0.59 11.77 -3.62
N PHE A 66 0.96 12.95 -4.10
CA PHE A 66 1.25 14.11 -3.25
C PHE A 66 -0.03 14.76 -2.72
N ASN A 67 -1.12 14.69 -3.48
CA ASN A 67 -2.37 15.37 -3.13
C ASN A 67 -3.34 14.39 -2.47
N SER A 68 -4.00 14.82 -1.39
CA SER A 68 -5.06 14.07 -0.71
C SER A 68 -6.04 15.02 -0.04
N LEU A 69 -7.32 14.66 -0.04
CA LEU A 69 -8.37 15.42 0.67
C LEU A 69 -8.41 15.14 2.19
N VAL A 70 -7.57 14.25 2.70
CA VAL A 70 -7.54 13.92 4.15
C VAL A 70 -6.86 15.02 4.96
N SER A 71 -7.65 15.88 5.60
CA SER A 71 -7.12 16.96 6.44
C SER A 71 -6.60 16.50 7.81
N ARG A 72 -7.04 15.33 8.31
CA ARG A 72 -6.61 14.81 9.62
C ARG A 72 -5.15 14.36 9.63
N CYS A 73 -4.66 13.88 8.50
CA CYS A 73 -3.32 13.33 8.32
C CYS A 73 -2.79 13.77 6.94
N PRO A 74 -2.42 15.06 6.81
CA PRO A 74 -1.96 15.62 5.54
C PRO A 74 -0.56 15.08 5.20
N GLY A 75 -0.25 14.91 3.91
CA GLY A 75 1.08 14.48 3.46
C GLY A 75 1.10 13.66 2.18
N GLY A 76 -0.01 13.01 1.82
CA GLY A 76 -0.16 12.30 0.55
C GLY A 76 -1.04 11.06 0.64
N ALA A 77 -0.96 10.25 -0.41
CA ALA A 77 -1.79 9.08 -0.64
C ALA A 77 -1.42 7.87 0.22
N SER A 78 -0.20 7.78 0.77
CA SER A 78 0.22 6.74 1.71
C SER A 78 0.02 7.26 3.12
N GLY A 79 -1.07 6.92 3.80
CA GLY A 79 -1.28 7.47 5.13
C GLY A 79 -2.57 7.12 5.86
N HIS A 80 -2.69 7.75 7.03
CA HIS A 80 -3.65 7.51 8.11
C HIS A 80 -3.48 6.14 8.77
N GLU A 81 -3.61 5.05 8.01
CA GLU A 81 -3.18 3.70 8.38
C GLU A 81 -2.50 3.08 7.16
N THR A 82 -1.44 2.30 7.39
CA THR A 82 -0.61 1.78 6.31
C THR A 82 -0.24 0.32 6.50
N ASP A 83 -0.43 -0.46 5.44
CA ASP A 83 -0.22 -1.90 5.43
C ASP A 83 1.09 -2.24 4.70
N LYS A 84 1.77 -3.28 5.16
CA LYS A 84 3.02 -3.80 4.56
C LYS A 84 2.98 -5.32 4.46
N ARG A 85 3.86 -5.89 3.63
CA ARG A 85 4.13 -7.33 3.62
C ARG A 85 4.76 -7.77 4.95
N ASP A 86 4.50 -9.01 5.34
CA ASP A 86 5.09 -9.66 6.52
C ASP A 86 5.58 -11.08 6.16
N SER A 87 5.91 -11.90 7.16
CA SER A 87 6.32 -13.29 6.95
C SER A 87 5.21 -14.21 6.41
N SER A 88 3.96 -13.77 6.47
CA SER A 88 2.78 -14.53 6.02
C SER A 88 2.38 -14.17 4.58
N THR A 89 2.95 -13.10 4.02
CA THR A 89 2.75 -12.69 2.63
C THR A 89 3.18 -13.80 1.66
N PRO A 90 2.36 -14.15 0.64
CA PRO A 90 2.74 -15.11 -0.39
C PRO A 90 4.02 -14.73 -1.12
N ALA A 91 4.92 -15.69 -1.33
CA ALA A 91 6.26 -15.46 -1.90
C ALA A 91 6.24 -14.87 -3.32
N ASN A 92 5.15 -15.05 -4.07
CA ASN A 92 4.96 -14.49 -5.40
C ASN A 92 4.41 -13.04 -5.38
N THR A 93 4.23 -12.43 -4.21
CA THR A 93 3.79 -11.03 -4.07
C THR A 93 4.89 -10.07 -4.52
N ARG A 94 4.59 -9.18 -5.47
CA ARG A 94 5.50 -8.15 -5.98
C ARG A 94 5.23 -6.80 -5.33
N LEU A 95 6.30 -6.06 -5.02
CA LEU A 95 6.22 -4.67 -4.52
C LEU A 95 6.45 -3.69 -5.67
N HIS A 96 5.50 -2.80 -5.86
CA HIS A 96 5.46 -1.84 -6.96
C HIS A 96 5.82 -0.43 -6.53
N ALA A 97 5.37 -0.02 -5.35
CA ALA A 97 5.69 1.28 -4.77
C ALA A 97 5.60 1.23 -3.24
N ARG A 98 6.29 2.15 -2.57
CA ARG A 98 6.27 2.27 -1.10
C ARG A 98 6.12 3.71 -0.65
N GLY A 99 5.30 3.94 0.36
CA GLY A 99 5.15 5.25 1.01
C GLY A 99 6.42 5.76 1.68
N LEU A 100 6.63 7.08 1.65
CA LEU A 100 7.78 7.76 2.27
C LEU A 100 7.50 8.23 3.70
N ASN A 101 6.75 7.44 4.47
CA ASN A 101 6.26 7.79 5.80
C ASN A 101 7.33 7.72 6.92
N GLY A 102 8.57 7.40 6.57
CA GLY A 102 9.63 7.03 7.52
C GLY A 102 9.97 5.53 7.45
N GLU A 103 11.04 5.15 8.12
CA GLU A 103 11.56 3.78 8.09
C GLU A 103 10.51 2.77 8.57
N GLY A 104 10.19 1.80 7.70
CA GLY A 104 9.19 0.77 7.99
C GLY A 104 7.73 1.27 8.10
N ALA A 105 7.46 2.56 7.88
CA ALA A 105 6.14 3.15 8.07
C ALA A 105 5.30 3.25 6.79
N GLY A 106 5.92 3.20 5.60
CA GLY A 106 5.24 3.38 4.32
C GLY A 106 4.18 2.33 4.01
N ALA A 107 3.07 2.71 3.38
CA ALA A 107 2.17 1.77 2.72
C ALA A 107 2.90 1.05 1.57
N GLU A 108 2.64 -0.24 1.37
CA GLU A 108 3.16 -0.97 0.22
C GLU A 108 2.07 -1.18 -0.83
N LEU A 109 2.31 -0.70 -2.05
CA LEU A 109 1.53 -1.04 -3.24
C LEU A 109 2.06 -2.37 -3.79
N VAL A 110 1.26 -3.42 -3.71
CA VAL A 110 1.67 -4.78 -4.10
C VAL A 110 0.67 -5.44 -5.05
N SER A 111 1.13 -6.49 -5.73
CA SER A 111 0.23 -7.43 -6.41
C SER A 111 0.63 -8.88 -6.19
N LEU A 112 -0.34 -9.79 -6.24
CA LEU A 112 -0.11 -11.24 -6.30
C LEU A 112 -1.11 -11.90 -7.25
N THR A 113 -0.65 -12.90 -8.00
CA THR A 113 -1.50 -13.73 -8.87
C THR A 113 -1.84 -15.04 -8.17
N THR A 114 -3.06 -15.53 -8.36
CA THR A 114 -3.47 -16.86 -7.88
C THR A 114 -3.14 -17.92 -8.93
N ASP A 115 -3.06 -19.18 -8.52
CA ASP A 115 -2.83 -20.32 -9.44
C ASP A 115 -3.92 -20.45 -10.50
N SER A 116 -5.14 -19.98 -10.18
CA SER A 116 -6.29 -19.93 -11.09
C SER A 116 -6.30 -18.73 -12.03
N GLY A 117 -5.27 -17.87 -11.99
CA GLY A 117 -5.15 -16.69 -12.86
C GLY A 117 -5.86 -15.43 -12.34
N GLY A 118 -6.35 -15.44 -11.10
CA GLY A 118 -6.85 -14.23 -10.43
C GLY A 118 -5.71 -13.29 -10.03
N ILE A 119 -6.05 -12.04 -9.72
CA ILE A 119 -5.11 -11.01 -9.28
C ILE A 119 -5.64 -10.29 -8.05
N VAL A 120 -4.75 -10.03 -7.09
CA VAL A 120 -4.98 -9.07 -6.00
C VAL A 120 -4.02 -7.91 -6.19
N ILE A 121 -4.52 -6.68 -6.07
CA ILE A 121 -3.72 -5.45 -6.07
C ILE A 121 -4.12 -4.66 -4.82
N SER A 122 -3.15 -4.47 -3.93
CA SER A 122 -3.36 -3.78 -2.65
C SER A 122 -2.53 -2.52 -2.60
N VAL A 123 -3.15 -1.39 -2.26
CA VAL A 123 -2.49 -0.07 -2.15
C VAL A 123 -1.98 0.21 -0.73
N GLY A 124 -2.48 -0.53 0.26
CA GLY A 124 -2.02 -0.50 1.65
C GLY A 124 -2.23 0.84 2.38
N SER A 125 -3.21 1.66 1.99
CA SER A 125 -3.41 2.99 2.57
C SER A 125 -4.89 3.41 2.56
N ILE A 126 -5.35 3.99 3.67
CA ILE A 126 -6.66 4.65 3.76
C ILE A 126 -6.71 5.90 2.86
N ASN A 127 -5.63 6.69 2.84
CA ASN A 127 -5.59 7.98 2.13
C ASN A 127 -5.70 7.84 0.61
N TRP A 128 -5.50 6.64 0.04
CA TRP A 128 -5.51 6.41 -1.41
C TRP A 128 -6.80 6.89 -2.07
N THR A 129 -7.95 6.53 -1.49
CA THR A 129 -9.26 6.86 -2.06
C THR A 129 -9.53 8.37 -2.06
N ALA A 130 -9.09 9.07 -1.02
CA ALA A 130 -9.19 10.53 -0.92
C ALA A 130 -8.20 11.28 -1.83
N SER A 131 -7.21 10.58 -2.40
CA SER A 131 -6.28 11.11 -3.39
C SER A 131 -6.78 10.96 -4.83
N LEU A 132 -7.67 10.01 -5.11
CA LEU A 132 -8.25 9.79 -6.45
C LEU A 132 -8.77 11.06 -7.16
N PRO A 133 -9.54 11.96 -6.51
CA PRO A 133 -10.09 13.12 -7.20
C PRO A 133 -9.09 14.28 -7.41
N VAL A 134 -7.90 14.22 -6.80
CA VAL A 134 -6.97 15.35 -6.72
C VAL A 134 -5.52 15.01 -7.10
N ASP A 135 -5.22 13.75 -7.40
CA ASP A 135 -3.90 13.28 -7.83
C ASP A 135 -4.01 12.41 -9.08
N ASP A 136 -3.53 12.94 -10.21
CA ASP A 136 -3.65 12.31 -11.53
C ASP A 136 -2.95 10.94 -11.59
N GLN A 137 -1.83 10.76 -10.89
CA GLN A 137 -1.08 9.51 -10.91
C GLN A 137 -1.80 8.44 -10.11
N VAL A 138 -2.32 8.77 -8.93
CA VAL A 138 -3.17 7.85 -8.14
C VAL A 138 -4.42 7.44 -8.93
N ALA A 139 -5.07 8.39 -9.61
CA ALA A 139 -6.22 8.11 -10.46
C ALA A 139 -5.87 7.19 -11.64
N LEU A 140 -4.77 7.47 -12.34
CA LEU A 140 -4.34 6.69 -13.50
C LEU A 140 -3.90 5.27 -13.12
N ILE A 141 -3.12 5.11 -12.05
CA ILE A 141 -2.72 3.79 -11.54
C ILE A 141 -3.95 2.98 -11.15
N THR A 142 -4.94 3.60 -10.50
CA THR A 142 -6.20 2.92 -10.12
C THR A 142 -6.99 2.49 -11.35
N LYS A 143 -7.10 3.37 -12.37
CA LYS A 143 -7.73 3.01 -13.65
C LYS A 143 -7.02 1.81 -14.29
N ASN A 144 -5.69 1.85 -14.37
CA ASN A 144 -4.91 0.79 -14.99
C ASN A 144 -5.02 -0.53 -14.21
N ALA A 145 -5.07 -0.49 -12.87
CA ALA A 145 -5.30 -1.68 -12.05
C ALA A 145 -6.63 -2.36 -12.39
N LEU A 146 -7.70 -1.57 -12.58
CA LEU A 146 -9.00 -2.07 -12.99
C LEU A 146 -8.98 -2.64 -14.42
N GLU A 147 -8.37 -1.93 -15.38
CA GLU A 147 -8.28 -2.43 -16.77
C GLU A 147 -7.42 -3.71 -16.86
N PHE A 148 -6.34 -3.80 -16.09
CA PHE A 148 -5.51 -5.01 -16.00
C PHE A 148 -6.31 -6.20 -15.43
N ALA A 149 -7.03 -5.99 -14.33
CA ALA A 149 -7.88 -7.02 -13.74
C ALA A 149 -9.02 -7.47 -14.68
N LEU A 150 -9.44 -6.60 -15.61
CA LEU A 150 -10.44 -6.91 -16.64
C LEU A 150 -9.84 -7.49 -17.92
N GLY A 151 -8.52 -7.68 -18.01
CA GLY A 151 -7.82 -8.22 -19.18
C GLY A 151 -7.81 -7.26 -20.38
N ARG A 152 -7.74 -5.95 -20.13
CA ARG A 152 -7.81 -4.88 -21.15
C ARG A 152 -6.51 -4.08 -21.29
N LEU A 153 -5.42 -4.56 -20.69
CA LEU A 153 -4.06 -4.03 -20.81
C LEU A 153 -3.10 -5.09 -21.33
#